data_AF-A0A1H7Q681-F1
#
_entry.id   AF-A0A1H7Q681-F1
#
_cell.length_a   1.000
_cell.length_b   1.000
_cell.length_c   1.000
_cell.angle_alpha   90.00
_cell.angle_beta   90.00
_cell.angle_gamma   90.00
#
_symmetry.space_group_name_H-M   'P 1'
#
loop_
_entity.id
_entity.type
_entity.pdbx_description
1 polymer ?
#
loop_
_entity_poly.entity_id
_entity_poly.type
_entity_poly.pdbx_seq_one_letter_code
_entity_poly.pdbx_strand_id
1 'polypeptide(L)'
;MIHFLYYALMLLLGLFWYRHGQKVLRKGPRDENGNLNKGLLGPIGFLVATVITGFLGFSLLRALVQREISCLGKGCGNQVYTMAEHTGPYWSNLFYLAWMVLALGYALYVTVRIWMRD
;
A
#
# COMPACT_ATOMS: atom_id res chain seq x y z
N MET A 1 -8.96 20.31 11.51
CA MET A 1 -9.73 20.09 10.26
C MET A 1 -8.91 19.40 9.15
N ILE A 2 -7.72 19.88 8.80
CA ILE A 2 -6.92 19.31 7.70
C ILE A 2 -6.53 17.83 7.92
N HIS A 3 -6.12 17.44 9.14
CA HIS A 3 -5.81 16.05 9.44
C HIS A 3 -7.00 15.10 9.26
N PHE A 4 -8.19 15.52 9.71
CA PHE A 4 -9.42 14.74 9.53
C PHE A 4 -9.73 14.53 8.05
N LEU A 5 -9.65 15.61 7.25
CA LEU A 5 -9.85 15.53 5.81
C LEU A 5 -8.82 14.61 5.15
N TYR A 6 -7.55 14.68 5.55
CA TYR A 6 -6.48 13.83 5.04
C TYR A 6 -6.76 12.34 5.29
N TYR A 7 -7.08 11.96 6.53
CA TYR A 7 -7.38 10.57 6.87
C TYR A 7 -8.66 10.07 6.19
N ALA A 8 -9.71 10.90 6.13
CA ALA A 8 -10.94 10.57 5.41
C ALA A 8 -10.68 10.34 3.92
N LEU A 9 -9.86 11.19 3.29
CA LEU A 9 -9.51 11.07 1.88
C LEU A 9 -8.66 9.82 1.60
N MET A 10 -7.74 9.45 2.52
CA MET A 10 -7.04 8.16 2.44
C MET A 10 -8.02 6.99 2.49
N LEU A 11 -8.95 6.97 3.44
CA LEU A 11 -9.95 5.89 3.53
C LEU A 11 -10.81 5.79 2.27
N LEU A 12 -11.24 6.93 1.72
CA LEU A 12 -11.98 6.97 0.45
C LEU A 12 -11.15 6.44 -0.73
N LEU A 13 -9.86 6.80 -0.80
CA LEU A 13 -8.94 6.27 -1.80
C LEU A 13 -8.82 4.74 -1.68
N GLY A 14 -8.76 4.21 -0.45
CA GLY A 14 -8.71 2.77 -0.21
C GLY A 14 -9.99 2.07 -0.64
N LEU A 15 -11.16 2.66 -0.35
CA LEU A 15 -12.45 2.14 -0.81
C LEU A 15 -12.54 2.13 -2.35
N PHE A 16 -12.09 3.20 -2.99
CA PHE A 16 -12.04 3.29 -4.45
C PHE A 16 -11.12 2.21 -5.03
N TRP A 17 -9.90 2.07 -4.48
CA TRP A 17 -8.92 1.08 -4.91
C TRP A 17 -9.41 -0.35 -4.70
N TYR A 18 -10.02 -0.63 -3.55
CA TYR A 18 -10.64 -1.91 -3.25
C TYR A 18 -11.73 -2.24 -4.27
N ARG A 19 -12.68 -1.31 -4.50
CA ARG A 19 -13.75 -1.49 -5.49
C ARG A 19 -13.20 -1.68 -6.90
N HIS A 20 -12.15 -0.96 -7.27
CA HIS A 20 -11.48 -1.13 -8.56
C HIS A 20 -10.89 -2.54 -8.69
N GLY A 21 -10.11 -3.00 -7.71
CA GLY A 21 -9.55 -4.35 -7.70
C GLY A 21 -10.63 -5.44 -7.74
N GLN A 22 -11.74 -5.26 -7.01
CA GLN A 22 -12.87 -6.19 -7.05
C GLN A 22 -13.55 -6.22 -8.43
N LYS A 23 -13.71 -5.07 -9.09
CA LYS A 23 -14.23 -5.02 -10.47
C LYS A 23 -13.32 -5.76 -11.43
N VAL A 24 -12.01 -5.61 -11.31
CA VAL A 24 -11.03 -6.35 -12.13
C VAL A 24 -11.13 -7.85 -11.84
N LEU A 25 -11.20 -8.25 -10.58
CA LEU A 25 -11.34 -9.66 -10.18
C LEU A 25 -12.68 -10.29 -10.59
N ARG A 26 -13.71 -9.51 -10.88
CA ARG A 26 -15.00 -9.99 -11.38
C ARG A 26 -15.01 -10.20 -12.90
N LYS A 27 -14.05 -9.64 -13.64
CA LYS A 27 -13.94 -9.89 -15.08
C LYS A 27 -13.60 -11.37 -15.32
N GLY A 28 -14.15 -11.93 -16.40
CA GLY A 28 -13.85 -13.30 -16.82
C GLY A 28 -12.38 -13.49 -17.24
N PRO A 29 -11.93 -14.72 -17.49
CA PRO A 29 -10.53 -15.02 -17.81
C PRO A 29 -10.06 -14.42 -19.15
N ARG A 30 -10.99 -14.19 -20.10
CA ARG A 30 -10.70 -13.57 -21.39
C ARG A 30 -11.35 -12.19 -21.49
N ASP A 31 -10.59 -11.26 -22.07
CA ASP A 31 -11.04 -9.93 -22.46
C ASP A 31 -11.90 -9.99 -23.74
N GLU A 32 -12.55 -8.88 -24.11
CA GLU A 32 -13.40 -8.76 -25.32
C GLU A 32 -12.66 -9.12 -26.61
N ASN A 33 -11.33 -8.99 -26.61
CA ASN A 33 -10.44 -9.35 -27.71
C ASN A 33 -9.95 -10.81 -27.68
N GLY A 34 -10.44 -11.65 -26.75
CA GLY A 34 -10.05 -13.05 -26.62
C GLY A 34 -8.70 -13.29 -25.91
N ASN A 35 -8.00 -12.24 -25.49
CA ASN A 35 -6.73 -12.32 -24.77
C ASN A 35 -6.95 -12.64 -23.29
N LEU A 36 -5.99 -13.34 -22.66
CA LEU A 36 -5.93 -13.52 -21.20
C LEU A 36 -5.89 -12.17 -20.50
N ASN A 37 -6.73 -12.01 -19.47
CA ASN A 37 -6.77 -10.77 -18.69
C ASN A 37 -5.41 -10.53 -18.02
N LYS A 38 -4.77 -9.40 -18.36
CA LYS A 38 -3.49 -9.02 -17.78
C LYS A 38 -3.69 -8.60 -16.32
N GLY A 39 -2.79 -9.06 -15.45
CA GLY A 39 -2.76 -8.63 -14.05
C GLY A 39 -2.56 -7.12 -13.93
N LEU A 40 -2.95 -6.56 -12.79
CA LEU A 40 -2.83 -5.11 -12.52
C LEU A 40 -1.36 -4.64 -12.62
N LEU A 41 -0.42 -5.49 -12.22
CA LEU A 41 1.01 -5.32 -12.47
C LEU A 41 1.51 -6.32 -13.52
N GLY A 42 2.38 -5.86 -14.41
CA GLY A 42 3.18 -6.75 -15.26
C GLY A 42 4.26 -7.49 -14.44
N PRO A 43 4.97 -8.49 -15.03
CA PRO A 43 5.94 -9.32 -14.31
C PRO A 43 7.04 -8.55 -13.58
N ILE A 44 7.65 -7.56 -14.24
CA ILE A 44 8.69 -6.71 -13.64
C ILE A 44 8.10 -5.85 -12.53
N GLY A 45 6.93 -5.24 -12.77
CA GLY A 45 6.23 -4.43 -11.78
C GLY A 45 5.86 -5.24 -10.53
N PHE A 46 5.47 -6.50 -10.72
CA PHE A 46 5.16 -7.42 -9.63
C PHE A 46 6.38 -7.70 -8.74
N LEU A 47 7.53 -7.99 -9.34
CA LEU A 47 8.78 -8.23 -8.59
C LEU A 47 9.20 -6.98 -7.81
N VAL A 48 9.20 -5.81 -8.45
CA VAL A 48 9.55 -4.53 -7.81
C VAL A 48 8.58 -4.22 -6.67
N ALA A 49 7.28 -4.35 -6.90
CA ALA A 49 6.28 -4.13 -5.86
C ALA A 49 6.42 -5.13 -4.69
N THR A 50 6.78 -6.38 -4.96
CA THR A 50 7.02 -7.39 -3.91
C THR A 50 8.20 -6.99 -3.02
N VAL A 51 9.33 -6.61 -3.61
CA VAL A 51 10.52 -6.17 -2.87
C VAL A 51 10.21 -4.92 -2.04
N ILE A 52 9.56 -3.92 -2.65
CA ILE A 52 9.17 -2.68 -1.95
C ILE A 52 8.20 -2.98 -0.81
N THR A 53 7.17 -3.81 -1.03
CA THR A 53 6.21 -4.17 0.01
C THR A 53 6.89 -4.88 1.17
N GLY A 54 7.82 -5.80 0.88
CA GLY A 54 8.61 -6.48 1.91
C GLY A 54 9.45 -5.51 2.73
N PHE A 55 10.15 -4.59 2.08
CA PHE A 55 10.96 -3.57 2.75
C PHE A 55 10.11 -2.63 3.63
N LEU A 56 8.98 -2.14 3.10
CA LEU A 56 8.07 -1.27 3.85
C LEU A 56 7.39 -2.02 5.00
N GLY A 57 7.01 -3.28 4.79
CA GLY A 57 6.44 -4.14 5.83
C GLY A 57 7.42 -4.41 6.96
N PHE A 58 8.69 -4.69 6.64
CA PHE A 58 9.75 -4.81 7.64
C PHE A 58 9.95 -3.50 8.40
N SER A 59 9.99 -2.37 7.70
CA SER A 59 10.12 -1.05 8.32
C SER A 59 8.94 -0.73 9.25
N LEU A 60 7.73 -1.15 8.90
CA LEU A 60 6.53 -1.00 9.73
C LEU A 60 6.62 -1.83 11.00
N LEU A 61 6.98 -3.12 10.88
CA LEU A 61 7.19 -4.00 12.04
C LEU A 61 8.27 -3.46 12.96
N ARG A 62 9.39 -3.01 12.38
CA ARG A 62 10.47 -2.38 13.13
C ARG A 62 9.98 -1.14 13.88
N ALA A 63 9.21 -0.27 13.24
CA ALA A 63 8.69 0.94 13.87
C ALA A 63 7.69 0.67 15.00
N LEU A 64 6.92 -0.42 14.91
CA LEU A 64 6.03 -0.88 15.98
C LEU A 64 6.80 -1.44 17.18
N VAL A 65 7.86 -2.23 16.92
CA VAL A 65 8.68 -2.85 17.97
C VAL A 65 9.56 -1.82 18.66
N GLN A 66 10.25 -0.97 17.90
CA GLN A 66 11.18 0.03 18.43
C GLN A 66 10.47 1.29 18.94
N ARG A 67 9.20 1.51 18.56
CA ARG A 67 8.45 2.75 18.86
C ARG A 67 9.11 4.02 18.33
N GLU A 68 9.90 3.85 17.28
CA GLU A 68 10.63 4.90 16.58
C GLU A 68 10.37 4.77 15.08
N ILE A 69 10.16 5.88 14.40
CA ILE A 69 9.94 5.90 12.95
C ILE A 69 10.78 7.01 12.32
N SER A 70 11.57 6.66 11.31
CA SER A 70 12.22 7.65 10.46
C SER A 70 11.15 8.42 9.71
N CYS A 71 11.29 9.74 9.60
CA CYS A 71 10.31 10.52 8.88
C CYS A 71 10.24 10.14 7.40
N LEU A 72 9.03 9.93 6.90
CA LEU A 72 8.75 9.53 5.52
C LEU A 72 8.17 10.72 4.74
N GLY A 73 8.94 11.30 3.80
CA GLY A 73 8.45 12.35 2.89
C GLY A 73 9.52 13.31 2.38
N LYS A 74 9.16 14.12 1.36
CA LYS A 74 10.07 15.09 0.70
C LYS A 74 10.59 16.22 1.60
N GLY A 75 10.02 16.41 2.80
CA GLY A 75 10.39 17.48 3.73
C GLY A 75 11.28 17.04 4.90
N CYS A 76 11.72 15.78 4.95
CA CYS A 76 12.33 15.23 6.15
C CYS A 76 13.82 14.92 5.99
N GLY A 77 14.65 15.59 6.80
CA GLY A 77 16.10 15.41 6.83
C GLY A 77 16.54 14.23 7.70
N ASN A 78 16.06 13.02 7.43
CA ASN A 78 16.40 11.79 8.18
C ASN A 78 16.15 11.87 9.71
N GLN A 79 15.21 12.71 10.14
CA GLN A 79 14.83 12.80 11.56
C GLN A 79 14.08 11.53 12.01
N VAL A 80 14.34 11.11 13.25
CA VAL A 80 13.67 9.97 13.88
C VAL A 80 12.62 10.52 14.86
N TYR A 81 11.37 10.09 14.72
CA TYR A 81 10.28 10.42 15.64
C TYR A 81 10.04 9.26 16.60
N THR A 82 10.08 9.55 17.90
CA THR A 82 9.76 8.59 18.95
C THR A 82 8.30 8.75 19.40
N MET A 83 7.67 7.66 19.84
CA MET A 83 6.30 7.72 20.37
C MET A 83 6.18 8.60 21.62
N ALA A 84 7.25 8.67 22.42
CA ALA A 84 7.28 9.40 23.70
C ALA A 84 7.40 10.92 23.52
N GLU A 85 8.25 11.38 22.59
CA GLU A 85 8.50 12.82 22.40
C GLU A 85 7.61 13.41 21.30
N HIS A 86 7.21 12.60 20.32
CA HIS A 86 6.56 13.07 19.09
C HIS A 86 5.37 12.20 18.69
N THR A 87 4.40 12.04 19.60
CA THR A 87 3.23 11.15 19.41
C THR A 87 2.47 11.41 18.11
N GLY A 88 2.18 12.67 17.77
CA GLY A 88 1.43 13.01 16.54
C GLY A 88 2.17 12.62 15.25
N PRO A 89 3.39 13.14 15.02
CA PRO A 89 4.22 12.77 13.87
C PRO A 89 4.54 11.28 13.78
N TYR A 90 4.71 10.61 14.92
CA TYR A 90 4.91 9.16 14.97
C TYR A 90 3.73 8.41 14.34
N TRP A 91 2.50 8.67 14.84
CA TRP A 91 1.30 7.97 14.36
C TRP A 91 0.94 8.31 12.91
N SER A 92 1.18 9.53 12.45
CA SER A 92 0.91 9.89 11.05
C SER A 92 1.84 9.18 10.07
N ASN A 93 3.15 9.12 10.37
CA ASN A 93 4.12 8.37 9.56
C ASN A 93 3.82 6.87 9.60
N LEU A 94 3.46 6.34 10.76
CA LEU A 94 3.13 4.93 10.94
C LEU A 94 1.87 4.56 10.15
N PHE A 95 0.84 5.40 10.20
CA PHE A 95 -0.38 5.22 9.43
C PHE A 95 -0.11 5.26 7.92
N TYR A 96 0.69 6.23 7.46
CA TYR A 96 1.07 6.33 6.05
C TYR A 96 1.84 5.09 5.59
N LEU A 97 2.81 4.62 6.37
CA LEU A 97 3.59 3.43 6.06
C LEU A 97 2.71 2.18 5.99
N ALA A 98 1.82 1.99 6.96
CA ALA A 98 0.83 0.92 6.95
C ALA A 98 -0.07 1.00 5.71
N TRP A 99 -0.49 2.19 5.34
CA TRP A 99 -1.31 2.42 4.16
C TRP A 99 -0.60 2.01 2.87
N MET A 100 0.67 2.37 2.71
CA MET A 100 1.49 1.98 1.55
C MET A 100 1.66 0.46 1.45
N VAL A 101 1.92 -0.21 2.59
CA VAL A 101 2.02 -1.67 2.65
C VAL A 101 0.71 -2.34 2.23
N LEU A 102 -0.44 -1.86 2.75
CA LEU A 102 -1.75 -2.40 2.40
C LEU A 102 -2.10 -2.18 0.93
N ALA A 103 -1.82 -0.99 0.39
CA ALA A 103 -2.11 -0.66 -1.01
C ALA A 103 -1.33 -1.54 -1.99
N LEU A 104 -0.02 -1.69 -1.76
CA LEU A 104 0.83 -2.55 -2.58
C LEU A 104 0.51 -4.03 -2.38
N GLY A 105 0.32 -4.47 -1.14
CA GLY A 105 -0.09 -5.84 -0.82
C GLY A 105 -1.39 -6.23 -1.51
N TYR A 106 -2.38 -5.33 -1.54
CA TYR A 106 -3.62 -5.57 -2.28
C TYR A 106 -3.42 -5.63 -3.80
N ALA A 107 -2.54 -4.79 -4.35
CA ALA A 107 -2.23 -4.82 -5.78
C ALA A 107 -1.52 -6.12 -6.19
N LEU A 108 -0.60 -6.61 -5.37
CA LEU A 108 0.03 -7.93 -5.51
C LEU A 108 -1.00 -9.05 -5.42
N TYR A 109 -1.88 -9.01 -4.41
CA TYR A 109 -2.96 -9.98 -4.24
C TYR A 109 -3.87 -10.06 -5.47
N VAL A 110 -4.36 -8.91 -5.97
CA VAL A 110 -5.20 -8.87 -7.17
C VAL A 110 -4.48 -9.46 -8.38
N THR A 111 -3.20 -9.10 -8.56
CA THR A 111 -2.38 -9.61 -9.68
C THR A 111 -2.22 -11.13 -9.62
N VAL A 112 -1.86 -11.68 -8.46
CA VAL A 112 -1.73 -13.12 -8.24
C VAL A 112 -3.04 -13.85 -8.50
N ARG A 113 -4.16 -13.31 -7.99
CA ARG A 113 -5.50 -13.90 -8.19
C ARG A 113 -5.95 -13.91 -9.64
N ILE A 114 -5.46 -13.00 -10.47
CA ILE A 114 -5.74 -12.99 -11.91
C ILE A 114 -4.87 -14.02 -12.62
N TRP A 115 -3.59 -14.11 -12.28
CA TRP A 115 -2.66 -15.05 -12.93
C TRP A 115 -2.94 -16.51 -12.57
N MET A 116 -3.35 -16.79 -11.34
CA MET A 116 -3.75 -18.14 -10.90
C MET A 116 -5.20 -18.49 -11.25
N ARG A 117 -5.86 -17.69 -12.11
CA ARG A 117 -7.23 -17.98 -12.52
C ARG A 117 -7.18 -18.86 -13.75
N ASP A 118 -7.44 -20.15 -13.54
CA ASP A 118 -7.69 -21.13 -14.61
C ASP A 118 -9.00 -20.82 -15.36
#